data_AF-A0A523RPT7-F1
#
_entry.id   AF-A0A523RPT7-F1
#
_cell.length_a   1.000
_cell.length_b   1.000
_cell.length_c   1.000
_cell.angle_alpha   90.00
_cell.angle_beta   90.00
_cell.angle_gamma   90.00
#
_symmetry.space_group_name_H-M   'P 1'
#
loop_
_entity.id
_entity.type
_entity.pdbx_description
1 polymer ?
#
loop_
_entity_poly.entity_id
_entity_poly.type
_entity_poly.pdbx_seq_one_letter_code
_entity_poly.pdbx_strand_id
1 'polypeptide(L)'
;MSIWTKARKNTPEIDCGLCGFPTCATFARLLVTENIEITKCPIISLEDYSDKQEELTRISTDARNITKPAPEQPEGGVLLSKPCMDSPDLLMAEMRIFNGVRPGSPQRFGVLDPVILCWLLDCVSSRYQDMRCSKELAYAWGDMEETKVHILRDGRVRMRRAKGKDHALESFRIIERTVIGATICNCCGHDLFSVLVGLAPPPTEETHTVLKAGSTISINSEQIEWNLKNQSMEVDLGKRMLNLIEPIYDVLTSQLNLMISGDFTSENTFDTRPQICKFIGMMLESSSQEYVTVFLKGLAHAHFLDNALQGLAELRQLTNEQQVNTGFVIELLKNAQKKALSDYETTSLDNSLILMVAHASRVERGLSLYEKWI
;
A
#
# COMPACT_ATOMS: atom_id res chain seq x y z
N MET A 1 15.79 -12.04 6.85
CA MET A 1 14.91 -11.17 6.03
C MET A 1 14.22 -12.02 4.98
N SER A 2 12.99 -11.69 4.56
CA SER A 2 12.33 -12.47 3.53
C SER A 2 12.86 -12.19 2.12
N ILE A 3 12.72 -13.14 1.20
CA ILE A 3 13.15 -12.95 -0.20
C ILE A 3 12.44 -11.76 -0.87
N TRP A 4 11.15 -11.57 -0.61
CA TRP A 4 10.36 -10.44 -1.12
C TRP A 4 10.84 -9.10 -0.58
N THR A 5 11.12 -9.03 0.72
CA THR A 5 11.61 -7.81 1.36
C THR A 5 13.02 -7.48 0.86
N LYS A 6 13.85 -8.51 0.69
CA LYS A 6 15.20 -8.39 0.13
C LYS A 6 15.13 -7.87 -1.31
N ALA A 7 14.25 -8.43 -2.14
CA ALA A 7 14.05 -7.97 -3.51
C ALA A 7 13.58 -6.51 -3.53
N ARG A 8 12.55 -6.16 -2.75
CA ARG A 8 12.06 -4.78 -2.69
C ARG A 8 13.14 -3.78 -2.29
N LYS A 9 13.98 -4.08 -1.28
CA LYS A 9 15.08 -3.19 -0.84
C LYS A 9 16.11 -2.92 -1.94
N ASN A 10 16.20 -3.80 -2.94
CA ASN A 10 17.08 -3.62 -4.10
C ASN A 10 16.33 -3.04 -5.31
N THR A 11 15.12 -2.52 -5.12
CA THR A 11 14.48 -1.66 -6.13
C THR A 11 14.84 -0.19 -5.90
N PRO A 12 14.43 0.73 -6.78
CA PRO A 12 14.59 2.16 -6.54
C PRO A 12 13.73 2.71 -5.40
N GLU A 13 12.67 1.99 -4.99
CA GLU A 13 11.73 2.41 -3.93
C GLU A 13 10.98 3.73 -4.19
N ILE A 14 10.90 4.18 -5.45
CA ILE A 14 10.22 5.41 -5.87
C ILE A 14 8.71 5.19 -6.06
N ASP A 15 8.30 3.94 -6.32
CA ASP A 15 6.92 3.56 -6.68
C ASP A 15 6.40 4.38 -7.88
N CYS A 16 7.22 4.63 -8.91
CA CYS A 16 6.86 5.55 -10.00
C CYS A 16 5.85 5.01 -11.01
N GLY A 17 5.75 3.69 -11.22
CA GLY A 17 4.85 3.13 -12.23
C GLY A 17 5.45 2.95 -13.63
N LEU A 18 6.63 3.51 -13.92
CA LEU A 18 7.22 3.50 -15.27
C LEU A 18 7.47 2.09 -15.84
N CYS A 19 7.61 1.08 -14.98
CA CYS A 19 7.78 -0.31 -15.37
C CYS A 19 6.47 -1.07 -15.63
N GLY A 20 5.33 -0.37 -15.61
CA GLY A 20 3.99 -0.95 -15.71
C GLY A 20 3.44 -1.53 -14.39
N PHE A 21 4.17 -1.39 -13.28
CA PHE A 21 3.73 -1.83 -11.96
C PHE A 21 3.56 -0.63 -11.02
N PRO A 22 2.43 -0.49 -10.32
CA PRO A 22 2.11 0.72 -9.56
C PRO A 22 3.07 0.96 -8.39
N THR A 23 3.66 -0.11 -7.84
CA THR A 23 4.62 -0.04 -6.75
C THR A 23 5.85 -0.90 -7.07
N CYS A 24 7.02 -0.46 -6.60
CA CYS A 24 8.26 -1.22 -6.62
C CYS A 24 8.12 -2.53 -5.84
N ALA A 25 7.24 -2.58 -4.83
CA ALA A 25 6.91 -3.82 -4.12
C ALA A 25 6.24 -4.86 -5.03
N THR A 26 5.32 -4.42 -5.89
CA THR A 26 4.66 -5.28 -6.88
C THR A 26 5.64 -5.77 -7.94
N PHE A 27 6.48 -4.87 -8.47
CA PHE A 27 7.57 -5.26 -9.39
C PHE A 27 8.51 -6.31 -8.76
N ALA A 28 8.98 -6.07 -7.53
CA ALA A 28 9.88 -7.00 -6.83
C ALA A 28 9.25 -8.39 -6.61
N ARG A 29 7.94 -8.45 -6.31
CA ARG A 29 7.22 -9.73 -6.17
C ARG A 29 7.18 -10.49 -7.49
N LEU A 30 6.79 -9.82 -8.57
CA LEU A 30 6.65 -10.45 -9.88
C LEU A 30 8.00 -10.82 -10.49
N LEU A 31 9.05 -10.04 -10.21
CA LEU A 31 10.43 -10.37 -10.61
C LEU A 31 10.88 -11.71 -10.02
N VAL A 32 10.47 -11.98 -8.78
CA VAL A 32 10.86 -13.16 -8.04
C VAL A 32 9.94 -14.37 -8.33
N THR A 33 8.68 -14.18 -8.74
CA THR A 33 7.76 -15.29 -9.09
C THR A 33 7.57 -15.57 -10.58
N GLU A 34 7.44 -14.55 -11.43
CA GLU A 34 6.94 -14.66 -12.80
C GLU A 34 8.04 -14.57 -13.87
N ASN A 35 9.31 -14.52 -13.48
CA ASN A 35 10.43 -14.32 -14.40
C ASN A 35 10.28 -13.07 -15.29
N ILE A 36 9.71 -11.98 -14.76
CA ILE A 36 9.73 -10.71 -15.51
C ILE A 36 11.17 -10.21 -15.63
N GLU A 37 11.50 -9.57 -16.75
CA GLU A 37 12.83 -9.03 -16.96
C GLU A 37 13.10 -7.82 -16.07
N ILE A 38 14.29 -7.77 -15.47
CA ILE A 38 14.73 -6.65 -14.61
C ILE A 38 14.76 -5.34 -15.40
N THR A 39 15.11 -5.42 -16.69
CA THR A 39 15.16 -4.32 -17.66
C THR A 39 13.82 -3.64 -17.88
N LYS A 40 12.69 -4.25 -17.47
CA LYS A 40 11.39 -3.56 -17.46
C LYS A 40 11.38 -2.33 -16.56
N CYS A 41 12.23 -2.28 -15.54
CA CYS A 41 12.42 -1.06 -14.76
C CYS A 41 13.51 -0.21 -15.41
N PRO A 42 13.17 0.96 -15.99
CA PRO A 42 14.18 1.76 -16.67
C PRO A 42 15.14 2.42 -15.67
N ILE A 43 14.71 2.62 -14.40
CA ILE A 43 15.56 3.21 -13.33
C ILE A 43 16.59 2.22 -12.78
N ILE A 44 16.21 0.94 -12.62
CA ILE A 44 17.19 -0.06 -12.11
C ILE A 44 18.29 -0.34 -13.13
N SER A 45 18.09 0.02 -14.39
CA SER A 45 19.05 -0.17 -15.47
C SER A 45 20.11 0.95 -15.51
N LEU A 46 19.99 1.97 -14.66
CA LEU A 46 20.98 3.05 -14.56
C LEU A 46 22.22 2.57 -13.83
N GLU A 47 23.37 3.17 -14.17
CA GLU A 47 24.68 2.83 -13.58
C GLU A 47 24.69 2.96 -12.05
N ASP A 48 24.03 3.99 -11.51
CA ASP A 48 23.88 4.23 -10.06
C ASP A 48 23.14 3.11 -9.32
N TYR A 49 22.45 2.24 -10.05
CA TYR A 49 21.70 1.10 -9.53
C TYR A 49 22.32 -0.26 -9.89
N SER A 50 23.53 -0.28 -10.47
CA SER A 50 24.22 -1.51 -10.91
C SER A 50 24.35 -2.56 -9.80
N ASP A 51 24.80 -2.18 -8.59
CA ASP A 51 24.89 -3.08 -7.43
C ASP A 51 23.53 -3.70 -7.08
N LYS A 52 22.47 -2.89 -7.12
CA LYS A 52 21.10 -3.33 -6.85
C LYS A 52 20.56 -4.24 -7.95
N GLN A 53 20.91 -3.96 -9.20
CA GLN A 53 20.56 -4.76 -10.37
C GLN A 53 21.20 -6.15 -10.29
N GLU A 54 22.49 -6.23 -9.96
CA GLU A 54 23.19 -7.50 -9.75
C GLU A 54 22.51 -8.30 -8.63
N GLU A 55 22.21 -7.64 -7.51
CA GLU A 55 21.56 -8.30 -6.37
C GLU A 55 20.15 -8.81 -6.72
N LEU A 56 19.36 -8.02 -7.44
CA LEU A 56 18.04 -8.45 -7.94
C LEU A 56 18.14 -9.63 -8.90
N THR A 57 19.14 -9.65 -9.77
CA THR A 57 19.41 -10.76 -10.70
C THR A 57 19.74 -12.04 -9.95
N ARG A 58 20.57 -11.94 -8.91
CA ARG A 58 20.86 -13.05 -8.02
C ARG A 58 19.61 -13.57 -7.32
N ILE A 59 18.83 -12.66 -6.70
CA ILE A 59 17.61 -13.02 -5.98
C ILE A 59 16.58 -13.69 -6.89
N SER A 60 16.33 -13.15 -8.10
CA SER A 60 15.34 -13.71 -9.03
C SER A 60 15.75 -15.09 -9.55
N THR A 61 17.06 -15.35 -9.68
CA THR A 61 17.59 -16.65 -10.08
C THR A 61 17.47 -17.69 -8.95
N ASP A 62 17.79 -17.29 -7.72
CA ASP A 62 17.76 -18.18 -6.54
C ASP A 62 16.34 -18.52 -6.05
N ALA A 63 15.37 -17.64 -6.30
CA ALA A 63 14.02 -17.75 -5.78
C ALA A 63 13.13 -18.80 -6.45
N ARG A 64 13.58 -19.39 -7.56
CA ARG A 64 12.75 -20.23 -8.42
C ARG A 64 12.12 -21.36 -7.60
N ASN A 65 10.79 -21.46 -7.68
CA ASN A 65 9.95 -22.53 -7.12
C ASN A 65 9.76 -22.59 -5.59
N ILE A 66 9.54 -21.46 -4.91
CA ILE A 66 9.09 -21.47 -3.49
C ILE A 66 7.59 -21.20 -3.37
N THR A 67 6.76 -22.00 -4.03
CA THR A 67 5.31 -21.97 -3.80
C THR A 67 4.98 -22.88 -2.63
N LYS A 68 4.52 -22.31 -1.52
CA LYS A 68 4.05 -23.08 -0.37
C LYS A 68 2.53 -23.23 -0.44
N PRO A 69 1.95 -24.35 0.03
CA PRO A 69 0.49 -24.42 0.14
C PRO A 69 0.02 -23.37 1.14
N ALA A 70 -1.11 -22.73 0.83
CA ALA A 70 -1.79 -21.84 1.74
C ALA A 70 -2.16 -22.62 3.01
N PRO A 71 -1.94 -22.02 4.18
CA PRO A 71 -2.15 -22.67 5.48
C PRO A 71 -3.63 -22.98 5.72
N GLU A 72 -3.90 -23.95 6.60
CA GLU A 72 -5.26 -24.18 7.11
C GLU A 72 -5.77 -22.99 7.92
N GLN A 73 -7.10 -22.82 7.92
CA GLN A 73 -7.78 -21.81 8.70
C GLN A 73 -8.26 -22.46 10.01
N PRO A 74 -7.95 -21.89 11.19
CA PRO A 74 -8.53 -22.37 12.43
C PRO A 74 -10.05 -22.26 12.37
N GLU A 75 -10.76 -23.24 12.93
CA GLU A 75 -12.21 -23.23 13.01
C GLU A 75 -12.68 -21.98 13.79
N GLY A 76 -13.56 -21.17 13.17
CA GLY A 76 -13.96 -19.87 13.71
C GLY A 76 -12.95 -18.73 13.52
N GLY A 77 -11.91 -18.92 12.70
CA GLY A 77 -10.95 -17.89 12.28
C GLY A 77 -9.88 -17.53 13.32
N VAL A 78 -10.00 -18.04 14.55
CA VAL A 78 -9.12 -17.72 15.67
C VAL A 78 -8.75 -18.96 16.47
N LEU A 79 -7.45 -19.19 16.63
CA LEU A 79 -6.90 -20.20 17.53
C LEU A 79 -6.75 -19.60 18.93
N LEU A 80 -7.49 -20.13 19.90
CA LEU A 80 -7.39 -19.75 21.31
C LEU A 80 -6.61 -20.83 22.06
N SER A 81 -5.62 -20.43 22.84
CA SER A 81 -4.87 -21.33 23.72
C SER A 81 -4.89 -20.83 25.16
N LYS A 82 -5.28 -21.73 26.08
CA LYS A 82 -5.33 -21.50 27.52
C LYS A 82 -4.45 -22.52 28.26
N PRO A 83 -3.90 -22.14 29.42
CA PRO A 83 -3.76 -20.77 29.93
C PRO A 83 -2.55 -20.05 29.30
N CYS A 84 -2.48 -18.72 29.42
CA CYS A 84 -1.20 -18.04 29.28
C CYS A 84 -0.28 -18.50 30.42
N MET A 85 1.02 -18.74 30.16
CA MET A 85 1.93 -19.24 31.18
C MET A 85 2.02 -18.34 32.42
N ASP A 86 1.75 -17.04 32.26
CA ASP A 86 1.94 -16.01 33.29
C ASP A 86 0.70 -15.74 34.15
N SER A 87 -0.51 -16.12 33.71
CA SER A 87 -1.75 -15.92 34.47
C SER A 87 -2.88 -16.82 33.97
N PRO A 88 -3.62 -17.50 34.87
CA PRO A 88 -4.69 -18.44 34.50
C PRO A 88 -5.90 -17.76 33.84
N ASP A 89 -6.11 -16.46 34.08
CA ASP A 89 -7.26 -15.70 33.55
C ASP A 89 -6.98 -15.10 32.17
N LEU A 90 -5.73 -15.12 31.73
CA LEU A 90 -5.29 -14.56 30.46
C LEU A 90 -5.15 -15.64 29.40
N LEU A 91 -5.44 -15.29 28.15
CA LEU A 91 -5.30 -16.20 27.02
C LEU A 91 -4.28 -15.70 26.00
N MET A 92 -3.71 -16.66 25.27
CA MET A 92 -3.02 -16.40 24.02
C MET A 92 -4.00 -16.67 22.88
N ALA A 93 -4.04 -15.77 21.90
CA ALA A 93 -4.87 -15.93 20.72
C ALA A 93 -4.05 -15.70 19.45
N GLU A 94 -4.36 -16.43 18.40
CA GLU A 94 -3.81 -16.23 17.07
C GLU A 94 -4.95 -16.17 16.05
N MET A 95 -5.01 -15.10 15.27
CA MET A 95 -5.82 -14.99 14.05
C MET A 95 -4.87 -15.01 12.86
N ARG A 96 -5.37 -15.43 11.70
CA ARG A 96 -4.66 -15.27 10.45
C ARG A 96 -5.49 -14.51 9.44
N ILE A 97 -4.99 -13.37 8.97
CA ILE A 97 -5.55 -12.63 7.85
C ILE A 97 -5.25 -13.41 6.57
N PHE A 98 -6.25 -13.61 5.72
CA PHE A 98 -6.10 -14.32 4.46
C PHE A 98 -6.23 -13.35 3.28
N ASN A 99 -5.52 -13.65 2.19
CA ASN A 99 -5.61 -12.91 0.92
C ASN A 99 -6.57 -13.58 -0.09
N GLY A 100 -7.52 -14.38 0.41
CA GLY A 100 -8.53 -15.07 -0.40
C GLY A 100 -8.09 -16.38 -1.08
N VAL A 101 -6.87 -16.85 -0.82
CA VAL A 101 -6.39 -18.16 -1.30
C VAL A 101 -6.98 -19.27 -0.43
N ARG A 102 -7.53 -20.31 -1.07
CA ARG A 102 -8.08 -21.47 -0.35
C ARG A 102 -6.96 -22.28 0.34
N PRO A 103 -7.21 -22.86 1.53
CA PRO A 103 -6.27 -23.77 2.17
C PRO A 103 -5.77 -24.86 1.22
N GLY A 104 -4.48 -25.16 1.28
CA GLY A 104 -3.82 -26.14 0.41
C GLY A 104 -3.50 -25.63 -1.00
N SER A 105 -4.13 -24.56 -1.49
CA SER A 105 -3.82 -23.99 -2.81
C SER A 105 -2.42 -23.33 -2.83
N PRO A 106 -1.73 -23.28 -3.98
CA PRO A 106 -0.41 -22.67 -4.06
C PRO A 106 -0.44 -21.17 -3.71
N GLN A 107 0.31 -20.79 -2.69
CA GLN A 107 0.53 -19.40 -2.29
C GLN A 107 1.83 -18.89 -2.95
N ARG A 108 1.66 -18.01 -3.94
CA ARG A 108 2.73 -17.41 -4.76
C ARG A 108 3.42 -16.25 -4.03
N PHE A 109 2.66 -15.46 -3.29
CA PHE A 109 3.15 -14.27 -2.60
C PHE A 109 2.93 -14.33 -1.09
N GLY A 110 3.60 -13.43 -0.35
CA GLY A 110 3.24 -13.17 1.04
C GLY A 110 1.79 -12.68 1.18
N VAL A 111 1.26 -12.64 2.40
CA VAL A 111 -0.11 -12.16 2.63
C VAL A 111 -0.14 -10.66 2.67
N LEU A 112 0.76 -10.02 3.43
CA LEU A 112 0.76 -8.57 3.67
C LEU A 112 1.97 -7.90 3.03
N ASP A 113 1.74 -6.78 2.37
CA ASP A 113 2.76 -5.84 1.89
C ASP A 113 3.33 -5.05 3.09
N PRO A 114 4.62 -5.17 3.41
CA PRO A 114 5.20 -4.52 4.59
C PRO A 114 5.17 -2.99 4.54
N VAL A 115 5.20 -2.38 3.34
CA VAL A 115 5.20 -0.92 3.19
C VAL A 115 3.82 -0.36 3.47
N ILE A 116 2.80 -0.96 2.86
CA ILE A 116 1.41 -0.55 3.10
C ILE A 116 1.01 -0.88 4.54
N LEU A 117 1.45 -2.03 5.07
CA LEU A 117 1.23 -2.40 6.47
C LEU A 117 1.74 -1.33 7.43
N CYS A 118 3.00 -0.90 7.27
CA CYS A 118 3.54 0.15 8.13
C CYS A 118 2.83 1.49 7.91
N TRP A 119 2.53 1.84 6.65
CA TRP A 119 1.79 3.07 6.33
C TRP A 119 0.42 3.13 7.02
N LEU A 120 -0.28 1.98 7.13
CA LEU A 120 -1.55 1.86 7.84
C LEU A 120 -1.38 1.91 9.37
N LEU A 121 -0.35 1.24 9.90
CA LEU A 121 -0.13 1.15 11.34
C LEU A 121 0.39 2.45 11.98
N ASP A 122 0.98 3.35 11.20
CA ASP A 122 1.38 4.68 11.69
C ASP A 122 0.19 5.46 12.27
N CYS A 123 -1.03 5.16 11.83
CA CYS A 123 -2.25 5.87 12.22
C CYS A 123 -3.04 5.28 13.39
N VAL A 124 -2.57 4.18 13.99
CA VAL A 124 -3.28 3.52 15.10
C VAL A 124 -2.65 3.79 16.46
N SER A 125 -1.75 4.76 16.56
CA SER A 125 -1.08 5.15 17.81
C SER A 125 -2.04 5.55 18.94
N SER A 126 -3.25 6.02 18.62
CA SER A 126 -4.29 6.32 19.61
C SER A 126 -4.89 5.09 20.29
N ARG A 127 -4.77 3.91 19.65
CA ARG A 127 -5.29 2.62 20.15
C ARG A 127 -4.19 1.68 20.63
N TYR A 128 -2.97 1.85 20.13
CA TYR A 128 -1.82 1.02 20.48
C TYR A 128 -0.70 1.87 21.03
N GLN A 129 -0.31 1.58 22.27
CA GLN A 129 0.90 2.08 22.88
C GLN A 129 2.11 1.42 22.20
N ASP A 130 3.14 2.21 21.93
CA ASP A 130 4.41 1.73 21.38
C ASP A 130 4.29 0.88 20.09
N MET A 131 3.30 1.15 19.24
CA MET A 131 3.17 0.48 17.96
C MET A 131 4.40 0.79 17.09
N ARG A 132 5.14 -0.26 16.72
CA ARG A 132 6.29 -0.20 15.82
C ARG A 132 6.08 -1.13 14.65
N CYS A 133 6.39 -0.65 13.45
CA CYS A 133 6.38 -1.46 12.24
C CYS A 133 7.74 -1.39 11.55
N SER A 134 8.25 -2.55 11.14
CA SER A 134 9.49 -2.66 10.37
C SER A 134 9.19 -3.21 8.99
N LYS A 135 9.41 -2.38 7.97
CA LYS A 135 9.33 -2.76 6.55
C LYS A 135 10.33 -3.87 6.23
N GLU A 136 11.54 -3.81 6.80
CA GLU A 136 12.64 -4.75 6.57
C GLU A 136 12.41 -6.13 7.22
N LEU A 137 11.88 -6.14 8.45
CA LEU A 137 11.55 -7.40 9.14
C LEU A 137 10.17 -7.93 8.71
N ALA A 138 9.37 -7.10 8.02
CA ALA A 138 8.01 -7.40 7.63
C ALA A 138 7.17 -7.86 8.84
N TYR A 139 7.26 -7.06 9.89
CA TYR A 139 6.78 -7.37 11.23
C TYR A 139 6.40 -6.08 11.95
N ALA A 140 5.28 -6.12 12.66
CA ALA A 140 4.86 -5.06 13.55
C ALA A 140 4.49 -5.61 14.92
N TRP A 141 4.63 -4.77 15.93
CA TRP A 141 4.22 -5.10 17.29
C TRP A 141 3.82 -3.82 18.04
N GLY A 142 2.95 -3.97 19.03
CA GLY A 142 2.54 -2.88 19.91
C GLY A 142 1.70 -3.41 21.05
N ASP A 143 1.40 -2.55 22.00
CA ASP A 143 0.63 -2.87 23.19
C ASP A 143 -0.75 -2.23 23.12
N MET A 144 -1.79 -3.01 23.38
CA MET A 144 -3.17 -2.56 23.47
C MET A 144 -3.65 -2.82 24.89
N GLU A 145 -3.62 -1.77 25.73
CA GLU A 145 -3.70 -1.90 27.18
C GLU A 145 -2.61 -2.85 27.71
N GLU A 146 -2.99 -4.00 28.29
CA GLU A 146 -2.05 -5.03 28.75
C GLU A 146 -1.81 -6.16 27.72
N THR A 147 -2.45 -6.08 26.55
CA THR A 147 -2.37 -7.10 25.50
C THR A 147 -1.25 -6.78 24.53
N LYS A 148 -0.27 -7.68 24.42
CA LYS A 148 0.80 -7.55 23.41
C LYS A 148 0.33 -8.10 22.08
N VAL A 149 0.43 -7.29 21.03
CA VAL A 149 0.01 -7.64 19.67
C VAL A 149 1.23 -7.76 18.77
N HIS A 150 1.27 -8.82 17.97
CA HIS A 150 2.30 -9.06 16.96
C HIS A 150 1.63 -9.33 15.62
N ILE A 151 2.02 -8.60 14.57
CA ILE A 151 1.51 -8.77 13.20
C ILE A 151 2.68 -9.21 12.31
N LEU A 152 2.50 -10.34 11.62
CA LEU A 152 3.51 -10.94 10.76
C LEU A 152 3.08 -10.84 9.28
N ARG A 153 4.06 -10.73 8.38
CA ARG A 153 3.86 -10.69 6.92
C ARG A 153 3.04 -11.82 6.30
N ASP A 154 2.94 -12.95 6.99
CA ASP A 154 2.20 -14.13 6.54
C ASP A 154 0.74 -14.13 7.03
N GLY A 155 0.26 -12.96 7.48
CA GLY A 155 -1.09 -12.71 7.92
C GLY A 155 -1.34 -13.05 9.38
N ARG A 156 -0.40 -13.71 10.08
CA ARG A 156 -0.60 -14.06 11.49
C ARG A 156 -0.62 -12.81 12.37
N VAL A 157 -1.65 -12.73 13.20
CA VAL A 157 -1.80 -11.75 14.26
C VAL A 157 -1.85 -12.52 15.58
N ARG A 158 -0.88 -12.28 16.47
CA ARG A 158 -0.78 -12.95 17.76
C ARG A 158 -1.03 -11.96 18.88
N MET A 159 -1.89 -12.37 19.80
CA MET A 159 -2.15 -11.66 21.04
C MET A 159 -1.64 -12.47 22.21
N ARG A 160 -0.92 -11.81 23.11
CA ARG A 160 -0.59 -12.33 24.43
C ARG A 160 -1.31 -11.50 25.46
N ARG A 161 -1.78 -12.14 26.53
CA ARG A 161 -2.46 -11.49 27.67
C ARG A 161 -3.83 -10.89 27.33
N ALA A 162 -4.58 -11.51 26.41
CA ALA A 162 -5.93 -11.04 26.11
C ALA A 162 -6.92 -11.34 27.25
N LYS A 163 -7.80 -10.38 27.55
CA LYS A 163 -8.84 -10.43 28.60
C LYS A 163 -10.06 -11.27 28.18
N GLY A 164 -9.84 -12.53 27.82
CA GLY A 164 -10.91 -13.42 27.38
C GLY A 164 -11.16 -13.42 25.86
N LYS A 165 -12.09 -14.28 25.42
CA LYS A 165 -12.36 -14.57 24.00
C LYS A 165 -12.94 -13.35 23.29
N ASP A 166 -13.94 -12.71 23.86
CA ASP A 166 -14.66 -11.61 23.19
C ASP A 166 -13.76 -10.40 22.98
N HIS A 167 -12.94 -10.07 23.98
CA HIS A 167 -11.89 -9.07 23.84
C HIS A 167 -10.94 -9.40 22.69
N ALA A 168 -10.40 -10.62 22.63
CA ALA A 168 -9.49 -11.01 21.55
C ALA A 168 -10.15 -10.91 20.17
N LEU A 169 -11.40 -11.38 20.03
CA LEU A 169 -12.14 -11.31 18.76
C LEU A 169 -12.37 -9.87 18.30
N GLU A 170 -12.74 -8.97 19.21
CA GLU A 170 -12.96 -7.57 18.86
C GLU A 170 -11.65 -6.87 18.48
N SER A 171 -10.58 -7.11 19.23
CA SER A 171 -9.26 -6.59 18.89
C SER A 171 -8.78 -7.10 17.53
N PHE A 172 -9.04 -8.37 17.21
CA PHE A 172 -8.69 -8.93 15.91
C PHE A 172 -9.45 -8.27 14.76
N ARG A 173 -10.75 -8.00 14.91
CA ARG A 173 -11.54 -7.25 13.92
C ARG A 173 -10.95 -5.86 13.66
N ILE A 174 -10.58 -5.15 14.72
CA ILE A 174 -9.97 -3.81 14.61
C ILE A 174 -8.64 -3.90 13.86
N ILE A 175 -7.77 -4.85 14.22
CA ILE A 175 -6.48 -5.04 13.54
C ILE A 175 -6.69 -5.37 12.07
N GLU A 176 -7.56 -6.33 11.78
CA GLU A 176 -7.80 -6.77 10.41
C GLU A 176 -8.35 -5.63 9.56
N ARG A 177 -9.38 -4.90 10.01
CA ARG A 177 -9.89 -3.70 9.32
C ARG A 177 -8.80 -2.70 9.05
N THR A 178 -7.90 -2.49 10.01
CA THR A 178 -6.78 -1.55 9.86
C THR A 178 -5.83 -1.99 8.74
N VAL A 179 -5.45 -3.27 8.70
CA VAL A 179 -4.31 -3.73 7.87
C VAL A 179 -4.71 -4.46 6.60
N ILE A 180 -6.00 -4.75 6.38
CA ILE A 180 -6.48 -5.51 5.21
C ILE A 180 -6.09 -4.85 3.88
N GLY A 181 -5.97 -3.52 3.84
CA GLY A 181 -5.47 -2.77 2.69
C GLY A 181 -4.07 -3.19 2.21
N ALA A 182 -3.26 -3.77 3.11
CA ALA A 182 -1.94 -4.31 2.77
C ALA A 182 -1.97 -5.72 2.18
N THR A 183 -3.13 -6.37 2.05
CA THR A 183 -3.19 -7.74 1.52
C THR A 183 -2.76 -7.80 0.05
N ILE A 184 -2.07 -8.87 -0.34
CA ILE A 184 -1.51 -9.05 -1.69
C ILE A 184 -2.32 -10.08 -2.48
N CYS A 185 -2.74 -9.76 -3.71
CA CYS A 185 -3.40 -10.72 -4.60
C CYS A 185 -2.45 -11.86 -4.97
N ASN A 186 -2.88 -13.09 -4.69
CA ASN A 186 -2.19 -14.28 -5.15
C ASN A 186 -2.20 -14.45 -6.68
N CYS A 187 -3.15 -13.78 -7.34
CA CYS A 187 -3.35 -13.81 -8.78
C CYS A 187 -2.31 -13.01 -9.57
N CYS A 188 -1.97 -11.81 -9.11
CA CYS A 188 -1.21 -10.82 -9.89
C CYS A 188 -0.13 -10.09 -9.09
N GLY A 189 0.05 -10.41 -7.80
CA GLY A 189 1.07 -9.80 -6.95
C GLY A 189 0.82 -8.32 -6.57
N HIS A 190 -0.31 -7.74 -6.98
CA HIS A 190 -0.68 -6.38 -6.59
C HIS A 190 -1.32 -6.38 -5.19
N ASP A 191 -1.07 -5.33 -4.41
CA ASP A 191 -1.76 -5.09 -3.15
C ASP A 191 -3.24 -4.69 -3.35
N LEU A 192 -4.04 -4.82 -2.29
CA LEU A 192 -5.47 -4.53 -2.32
C LEU A 192 -5.74 -3.09 -2.74
N PHE A 193 -4.94 -2.13 -2.31
CA PHE A 193 -5.09 -0.73 -2.73
C PHE A 193 -4.98 -0.58 -4.25
N SER A 194 -3.90 -1.11 -4.83
CA SER A 194 -3.70 -1.12 -6.28
C SER A 194 -4.85 -1.79 -7.04
N VAL A 195 -5.43 -2.86 -6.50
CA VAL A 195 -6.61 -3.52 -7.08
C VAL A 195 -7.85 -2.63 -6.98
N LEU A 196 -8.13 -2.03 -5.82
CA LEU A 196 -9.33 -1.20 -5.59
C LEU A 196 -9.36 0.08 -6.41
N VAL A 197 -8.20 0.60 -6.81
CA VAL A 197 -8.10 1.79 -7.68
C VAL A 197 -7.93 1.45 -9.17
N GLY A 198 -8.02 0.15 -9.53
CA GLY A 198 -7.95 -0.30 -10.92
C GLY A 198 -6.58 -0.15 -11.58
N LEU A 199 -5.49 -0.23 -10.80
CA LEU A 199 -4.12 -0.26 -11.31
C LEU A 199 -3.60 -1.68 -11.53
N ALA A 200 -4.31 -2.69 -11.02
CA ALA A 200 -4.00 -4.07 -11.32
C ALA A 200 -4.48 -4.44 -12.74
N PRO A 201 -3.75 -5.30 -13.48
CA PRO A 201 -4.26 -5.86 -14.72
C PRO A 201 -5.51 -6.71 -14.44
N PRO A 202 -6.35 -6.99 -15.45
CA PRO A 202 -7.47 -7.92 -15.29
C PRO A 202 -7.04 -9.24 -14.64
N PRO A 203 -7.88 -9.85 -13.78
CA PRO A 203 -7.51 -11.08 -13.11
C PRO A 203 -7.34 -12.22 -14.13
N THR A 204 -6.41 -13.12 -13.83
CA THR A 204 -6.23 -14.37 -14.61
C THR A 204 -7.37 -15.37 -14.38
N GLU A 205 -8.13 -15.17 -13.30
CA GLU A 205 -9.35 -15.91 -12.94
C GLU A 205 -10.56 -14.96 -13.08
N GLU A 206 -11.75 -15.41 -12.68
CA GLU A 206 -12.97 -14.59 -12.69
C GLU A 206 -12.86 -13.32 -11.81
N THR A 207 -12.10 -13.39 -10.71
CA THR A 207 -11.93 -12.28 -9.75
C THR A 207 -10.53 -12.25 -9.16
N HIS A 208 -10.06 -11.07 -8.76
CA HIS A 208 -8.83 -10.97 -7.97
C HIS A 208 -9.01 -11.68 -6.62
N THR A 209 -8.14 -12.65 -6.30
CA THR A 209 -8.17 -13.38 -5.01
C THR A 209 -8.20 -12.46 -3.79
N VAL A 210 -7.52 -11.31 -3.83
CA VAL A 210 -7.48 -10.34 -2.72
C VAL A 210 -8.85 -9.74 -2.38
N LEU A 211 -9.82 -9.78 -3.31
CA LEU A 211 -11.19 -9.33 -3.04
C LEU A 211 -11.97 -10.33 -2.17
N LYS A 212 -11.41 -11.52 -1.96
CA LYS A 212 -11.91 -12.52 -0.99
C LYS A 212 -11.07 -12.51 0.29
N ALA A 213 -10.25 -11.47 0.50
CA ALA A 213 -9.42 -11.33 1.68
C ALA A 213 -10.25 -11.02 2.93
N GLY A 214 -9.67 -11.37 4.08
CA GLY A 214 -10.29 -11.19 5.39
C GLY A 214 -10.69 -12.50 6.05
N SER A 215 -10.92 -12.41 7.35
CA SER A 215 -11.23 -13.53 8.25
C SER A 215 -12.46 -13.20 9.09
N THR A 216 -12.54 -11.96 9.54
CA THR A 216 -13.64 -11.37 10.31
C THR A 216 -14.37 -10.26 9.55
N ILE A 217 -13.80 -9.80 8.43
CA ILE A 217 -14.40 -8.85 7.50
C ILE A 217 -14.45 -9.43 6.10
N SER A 218 -15.32 -8.88 5.27
CA SER A 218 -15.44 -9.20 3.85
C SER A 218 -15.37 -7.93 3.02
N ILE A 219 -14.65 -7.99 1.90
CA ILE A 219 -14.69 -6.96 0.87
C ILE A 219 -15.98 -7.14 0.07
N ASN A 220 -16.83 -6.11 0.04
CA ASN A 220 -18.09 -6.13 -0.68
C ASN A 220 -17.85 -5.81 -2.16
N SER A 221 -18.05 -6.78 -3.04
CA SER A 221 -17.85 -6.64 -4.48
C SER A 221 -18.72 -5.56 -5.13
N GLU A 222 -19.94 -5.34 -4.64
CA GLU A 222 -20.84 -4.31 -5.16
C GLU A 222 -20.31 -2.89 -4.87
N GLN A 223 -19.51 -2.74 -3.81
CA GLN A 223 -18.89 -1.47 -3.43
C GLN A 223 -17.54 -1.23 -4.12
N ILE A 224 -16.98 -2.21 -4.84
CA ILE A 224 -15.70 -2.03 -5.55
C ILE A 224 -15.87 -1.01 -6.69
N GLU A 225 -16.96 -1.12 -7.44
CA GLU A 225 -17.29 -0.21 -8.55
C GLU A 225 -17.84 1.14 -8.07
N TRP A 226 -18.09 1.29 -6.76
CA TRP A 226 -18.58 2.53 -6.20
C TRP A 226 -17.61 3.69 -6.46
N ASN A 227 -18.13 4.79 -6.97
CA ASN A 227 -17.41 6.05 -7.15
C ASN A 227 -18.31 7.21 -6.73
N LEU A 228 -17.72 8.39 -6.54
CA LEU A 228 -18.44 9.56 -6.05
C LEU A 228 -19.37 10.17 -7.11
N LYS A 229 -19.20 9.82 -8.40
CA LYS A 229 -20.08 10.25 -9.52
C LYS A 229 -21.42 9.51 -9.53
N ASN A 230 -21.41 8.21 -9.26
CA ASN A 230 -22.52 7.30 -9.51
C ASN A 230 -23.35 7.05 -8.24
N GLN A 231 -23.73 8.12 -7.54
CA GLN A 231 -24.31 8.10 -6.20
C GLN A 231 -25.69 7.42 -6.12
N SER A 232 -25.70 6.10 -5.96
CA SER A 232 -26.85 5.36 -5.42
C SER A 232 -26.71 5.05 -3.92
N MET A 233 -25.50 5.21 -3.36
CA MET A 233 -25.21 5.02 -1.93
C MET A 233 -25.44 6.29 -1.10
N GLU A 234 -25.60 6.09 0.21
CA GLU A 234 -25.89 7.10 1.22
C GLU A 234 -25.09 8.41 1.01
N VAL A 235 -25.81 9.50 0.69
CA VAL A 235 -25.23 10.80 0.34
C VAL A 235 -24.26 11.33 1.41
N ASP A 236 -24.48 10.95 2.68
CA ASP A 236 -23.63 11.38 3.79
C ASP A 236 -22.25 10.71 3.78
N LEU A 237 -22.16 9.41 3.47
CA LEU A 237 -20.88 8.70 3.37
C LEU A 237 -20.01 9.29 2.26
N GLY A 238 -20.58 9.54 1.08
CA GLY A 238 -19.86 10.15 -0.04
C GLY A 238 -19.25 11.51 0.35
N LYS A 239 -20.03 12.36 1.01
CA LYS A 239 -19.56 13.67 1.53
C LYS A 239 -18.45 13.52 2.56
N ARG A 240 -18.58 12.57 3.50
CA ARG A 240 -17.53 12.29 4.49
C ARG A 240 -16.22 11.88 3.83
N MET A 241 -16.28 11.00 2.83
CA MET A 241 -15.10 10.55 2.07
C MET A 241 -14.45 11.72 1.30
N LEU A 242 -15.26 12.56 0.65
CA LEU A 242 -14.79 13.78 -0.02
C LEU A 242 -14.07 14.72 0.93
N ASN A 243 -14.67 15.03 2.08
CA ASN A 243 -14.09 15.92 3.09
C ASN A 243 -12.73 15.45 3.63
N LEU A 244 -12.43 14.15 3.52
CA LEU A 244 -11.14 13.60 3.94
C LEU A 244 -10.09 13.61 2.82
N ILE A 245 -10.50 13.40 1.57
CA ILE A 245 -9.58 13.31 0.42
C ILE A 245 -9.29 14.69 -0.21
N GLU A 246 -10.28 15.57 -0.29
CA GLU A 246 -10.17 16.89 -0.93
C GLU A 246 -9.01 17.71 -0.36
N PRO A 247 -8.79 17.79 0.97
CA PRO A 247 -7.65 18.53 1.50
C PRO A 247 -6.29 18.03 1.02
N ILE A 248 -6.13 16.72 0.80
CA ILE A 248 -4.89 16.14 0.28
C ILE A 248 -4.71 16.53 -1.19
N TYR A 249 -5.79 16.47 -1.97
CA TYR A 249 -5.78 16.83 -3.38
C TYR A 249 -5.58 18.33 -3.62
N ASP A 250 -6.21 19.19 -2.81
CA ASP A 250 -6.07 20.64 -2.89
C ASP A 250 -4.62 21.07 -2.64
N VAL A 251 -3.95 20.42 -1.70
CA VAL A 251 -2.51 20.63 -1.45
C VAL A 251 -1.69 20.17 -2.65
N LEU A 252 -1.97 18.97 -3.18
CA LEU A 252 -1.25 18.45 -4.34
C LEU A 252 -1.34 19.41 -5.53
N THR A 253 -2.55 19.87 -5.86
CA THR A 253 -2.79 20.79 -6.98
C THR A 253 -2.22 22.18 -6.71
N SER A 254 -2.30 22.69 -5.48
CA SER A 254 -1.69 23.97 -5.10
C SER A 254 -0.17 23.93 -5.26
N GLN A 255 0.49 22.89 -4.75
CA GLN A 255 1.94 22.74 -4.88
C GLN A 255 2.38 22.52 -6.32
N LEU A 256 1.62 21.72 -7.07
CA LEU A 256 1.85 21.52 -8.50
C LEU A 256 1.80 22.85 -9.26
N ASN A 257 0.78 23.68 -9.01
CA ASN A 257 0.62 24.98 -9.67
C ASN A 257 1.74 25.96 -9.29
N LEU A 258 2.17 25.98 -8.02
CA LEU A 258 3.32 26.78 -7.58
C LEU A 258 4.59 26.38 -8.33
N MET A 259 4.90 25.09 -8.40
CA MET A 259 6.09 24.59 -9.11
C MET A 259 6.01 24.85 -10.62
N ILE A 260 4.84 24.70 -11.24
CA ILE A 260 4.62 25.06 -12.66
C ILE A 260 4.84 26.56 -12.91
N SER A 261 4.53 27.40 -11.93
CA SER A 261 4.77 28.86 -12.00
C SER A 261 6.23 29.26 -11.80
N GLY A 262 7.11 28.30 -11.47
CA GLY A 262 8.53 28.52 -11.21
C GLY A 262 8.89 28.73 -9.74
N ASP A 263 7.94 28.58 -8.81
CA ASP A 263 8.22 28.65 -7.38
C ASP A 263 8.55 27.27 -6.80
N PHE A 264 9.85 27.05 -6.53
CA PHE A 264 10.39 25.86 -5.87
C PHE A 264 10.83 26.15 -4.43
N THR A 265 10.61 27.36 -3.93
CA THR A 265 11.06 27.81 -2.60
C THR A 265 9.99 27.63 -1.53
N SER A 266 8.72 27.57 -1.92
CA SER A 266 7.60 27.39 -0.99
C SER A 266 7.59 25.97 -0.41
N GLU A 267 8.13 25.83 0.80
CA GLU A 267 8.01 24.62 1.62
C GLU A 267 6.68 24.63 2.39
N ASN A 268 5.57 24.41 1.69
CA ASN A 268 4.34 24.06 2.40
C ASN A 268 4.38 22.56 2.75
N THR A 269 4.89 22.22 3.94
CA THR A 269 4.87 20.84 4.43
C THR A 269 3.47 20.51 4.94
N PHE A 270 2.59 20.14 4.02
CA PHE A 270 1.30 19.58 4.41
C PHE A 270 1.49 18.14 4.85
N ASP A 271 1.24 17.88 6.12
CA ASP A 271 1.17 16.53 6.64
C ASP A 271 -0.16 15.89 6.23
N THR A 272 -0.09 14.87 5.36
CA THR A 272 -1.26 14.09 4.94
C THR A 272 -1.75 13.13 6.02
N ARG A 273 -0.93 12.86 7.04
CA ARG A 273 -1.20 11.84 8.05
C ARG A 273 -2.47 12.09 8.84
N PRO A 274 -2.80 13.31 9.32
CA PRO A 274 -4.04 13.55 10.06
C PRO A 274 -5.29 13.11 9.29
N GLN A 275 -5.34 13.32 7.97
CA GLN A 275 -6.47 12.93 7.11
C GLN A 275 -6.51 11.40 6.92
N ILE A 276 -5.37 10.77 6.65
CA ILE A 276 -5.26 9.31 6.54
C ILE A 276 -5.67 8.63 7.85
N CYS A 277 -5.25 9.17 9.00
CA CYS A 277 -5.61 8.63 10.30
C CYS A 277 -7.10 8.84 10.63
N LYS A 278 -7.70 9.93 10.15
CA LYS A 278 -9.17 10.11 10.21
C LYS A 278 -9.92 9.09 9.38
N PHE A 279 -9.45 8.77 8.15
CA PHE A 279 -10.02 7.68 7.35
C PHE A 279 -10.02 6.35 8.13
N ILE A 280 -8.88 5.97 8.70
CA ILE A 280 -8.75 4.74 9.50
C ILE A 280 -9.63 4.81 10.75
N GLY A 281 -9.66 5.95 11.44
CA GLY A 281 -10.51 6.18 12.61
C GLY A 281 -11.99 5.89 12.31
N MET A 282 -12.53 6.52 11.26
CA MET A 282 -13.91 6.36 10.82
C MET A 282 -14.19 4.95 10.29
N MET A 283 -13.25 4.38 9.54
CA MET A 283 -13.33 2.99 9.07
C MET A 283 -13.40 1.99 10.22
N LEU A 284 -12.96 2.35 11.43
CA LEU A 284 -12.96 1.46 12.60
C LEU A 284 -14.19 1.66 13.50
N GLU A 285 -15.05 2.63 13.23
CA GLU A 285 -16.34 2.79 13.93
C GLU A 285 -17.27 1.60 13.62
N SER A 286 -18.11 1.23 14.59
CA SER A 286 -19.06 0.12 14.44
C SER A 286 -20.11 0.40 13.37
N SER A 287 -20.59 1.64 13.27
CA SER A 287 -21.51 2.12 12.22
C SER A 287 -20.95 2.01 10.80
N SER A 288 -19.63 1.95 10.66
CA SER A 288 -18.95 1.93 9.35
C SER A 288 -18.66 0.51 8.84
N GLN A 289 -19.10 -0.54 9.54
CA GLN A 289 -18.73 -1.92 9.24
C GLN A 289 -19.20 -2.39 7.85
N GLU A 290 -20.38 -1.96 7.41
CA GLU A 290 -20.91 -2.29 6.09
C GLU A 290 -20.24 -1.54 4.94
N TYR A 291 -19.46 -0.49 5.25
CA TYR A 291 -18.82 0.41 4.28
C TYR A 291 -17.29 0.26 4.24
N VAL A 292 -16.74 -0.80 4.84
CA VAL A 292 -15.28 -1.03 4.90
C VAL A 292 -14.64 -0.98 3.51
N THR A 293 -15.28 -1.53 2.47
CA THR A 293 -14.75 -1.47 1.09
C THR A 293 -14.63 -0.05 0.57
N VAL A 294 -15.64 0.78 0.84
CA VAL A 294 -15.63 2.21 0.44
C VAL A 294 -14.51 2.95 1.15
N PHE A 295 -14.34 2.73 2.46
CA PHE A 295 -13.23 3.32 3.22
C PHE A 295 -11.86 2.85 2.70
N LEU A 296 -11.70 1.57 2.40
CA LEU A 296 -10.46 1.03 1.82
C LEU A 296 -10.17 1.63 0.45
N LYS A 297 -11.20 1.84 -0.38
CA LYS A 297 -11.05 2.52 -1.66
C LYS A 297 -10.61 3.97 -1.47
N GLY A 298 -11.19 4.72 -0.54
CA GLY A 298 -10.74 6.08 -0.24
C GLY A 298 -9.31 6.14 0.32
N LEU A 299 -8.95 5.20 1.20
CA LEU A 299 -7.57 5.05 1.69
C LEU A 299 -6.58 4.74 0.57
N ALA A 300 -6.99 3.91 -0.41
CA ALA A 300 -6.16 3.62 -1.57
C ALA A 300 -5.91 4.89 -2.42
N HIS A 301 -6.93 5.72 -2.64
CA HIS A 301 -6.75 7.02 -3.30
C HIS A 301 -5.83 7.94 -2.49
N ALA A 302 -6.04 8.03 -1.17
CA ALA A 302 -5.20 8.83 -0.28
C ALA A 302 -3.74 8.38 -0.31
N HIS A 303 -3.48 7.07 -0.37
CA HIS A 303 -2.15 6.49 -0.50
C HIS A 303 -1.43 6.96 -1.78
N PHE A 304 -2.12 6.95 -2.93
CA PHE A 304 -1.51 7.39 -4.17
C PHE A 304 -1.37 8.92 -4.29
N LEU A 305 -2.25 9.69 -3.64
CA LEU A 305 -2.07 11.15 -3.52
C LEU A 305 -0.90 11.51 -2.61
N ASP A 306 -0.74 10.81 -1.48
CA ASP A 306 0.42 10.94 -0.59
C ASP A 306 1.72 10.60 -1.34
N ASN A 307 1.69 9.54 -2.16
CA ASN A 307 2.80 9.19 -3.05
C ASN A 307 3.08 10.27 -4.12
N ALA A 308 2.06 10.94 -4.65
CA ALA A 308 2.21 12.06 -5.58
C ALA A 308 2.85 13.30 -4.91
N LEU A 309 2.44 13.63 -3.69
CA LEU A 309 3.02 14.73 -2.91
C LEU A 309 4.51 14.51 -2.60
N GLN A 310 4.88 13.29 -2.24
CA GLN A 310 6.29 12.91 -2.13
C GLN A 310 7.03 13.07 -3.47
N GLY A 311 6.40 12.76 -4.61
CA GLY A 311 6.96 13.02 -5.93
C GLY A 311 7.28 14.51 -6.17
N LEU A 312 6.37 15.42 -5.78
CA LEU A 312 6.60 16.86 -5.86
C LEU A 312 7.74 17.32 -4.92
N ALA A 313 7.79 16.78 -3.70
CA ALA A 313 8.84 17.12 -2.73
C ALA A 313 10.24 16.75 -3.26
N GLU A 314 10.39 15.56 -3.83
CA GLU A 314 11.65 15.09 -4.43
C GLU A 314 12.05 15.96 -5.64
N LEU A 315 11.12 16.27 -6.54
CA LEU A 315 11.39 17.18 -7.67
C LEU A 315 11.83 18.56 -7.22
N ARG A 316 11.22 19.08 -6.15
CA ARG A 316 11.62 20.35 -5.53
C ARG A 316 13.04 20.27 -4.99
N GLN A 317 13.36 19.22 -4.24
CA GLN A 317 14.70 19.00 -3.69
C GLN A 317 15.76 18.95 -4.81
N LEU A 318 15.55 18.13 -5.85
CA LEU A 318 16.45 18.03 -6.99
C LEU A 318 16.67 19.39 -7.68
N THR A 319 15.60 20.19 -7.80
CA THR A 319 15.67 21.53 -8.41
C THR A 319 16.45 22.51 -7.53
N ASN A 320 16.21 22.50 -6.21
CA ASN A 320 16.88 23.39 -5.26
C ASN A 320 18.37 23.06 -5.10
N GLU A 321 18.73 21.79 -5.20
CA GLU A 321 20.13 21.33 -5.22
C GLU A 321 20.84 21.59 -6.56
N GLN A 322 20.17 22.24 -7.52
CA GLN A 322 20.67 22.52 -8.87
C GLN A 322 21.12 21.27 -9.64
N GLN A 323 20.57 20.11 -9.29
CA GLN A 323 20.87 18.84 -9.98
C GLN A 323 20.14 18.71 -11.30
N VAL A 324 19.12 19.54 -11.54
CA VAL A 324 18.25 19.45 -12.71
C VAL A 324 17.86 20.82 -13.27
N ASN A 325 17.50 20.85 -14.55
CA ASN A 325 17.01 22.05 -15.23
C ASN A 325 15.57 22.37 -14.80
N THR A 326 15.36 23.51 -14.14
CA THR A 326 14.04 23.97 -13.70
C THR A 326 13.00 24.04 -14.82
N GLY A 327 13.40 24.48 -16.01
CA GLY A 327 12.51 24.58 -17.17
C GLY A 327 11.98 23.21 -17.60
N PHE A 328 12.83 22.19 -17.58
CA PHE A 328 12.44 20.81 -17.87
C PHE A 328 11.48 20.24 -16.80
N VAL A 329 11.74 20.49 -15.51
CA VAL A 329 10.81 20.08 -14.44
C VAL A 329 9.43 20.71 -14.62
N ILE A 330 9.36 22.00 -14.95
CA ILE A 330 8.10 22.70 -15.24
C ILE A 330 7.37 22.05 -16.42
N GLU A 331 8.08 21.69 -17.49
CA GLU A 331 7.51 20.99 -18.64
C GLU A 331 6.92 19.63 -18.24
N LEU A 332 7.66 18.82 -17.49
CA LEU A 332 7.19 17.52 -16.99
C LEU A 332 5.94 17.67 -16.13
N LEU A 333 5.90 18.63 -15.22
CA LEU A 333 4.75 18.86 -14.36
C LEU A 333 3.51 19.34 -15.15
N LYS A 334 3.70 20.15 -16.21
CA LYS A 334 2.62 20.51 -17.14
C LYS A 334 2.09 19.28 -17.89
N ASN A 335 2.97 18.38 -18.31
CA ASN A 335 2.56 17.14 -18.98
C ASN A 335 1.89 16.16 -18.00
N ALA A 336 2.37 16.07 -16.76
CA ALA A 336 1.73 15.29 -15.69
C ALA A 336 0.30 15.81 -15.40
N GLN A 337 0.12 17.13 -15.33
CA GLN A 337 -1.19 17.77 -15.14
C GLN A 337 -2.15 17.47 -16.30
N LYS A 338 -1.63 17.35 -17.52
CA LYS A 338 -2.38 17.00 -18.73
C LYS A 338 -2.51 15.49 -18.96
N LYS A 339 -1.91 14.67 -18.11
CA LYS A 339 -1.86 13.20 -18.22
C LYS A 339 -1.22 12.70 -19.51
N ALA A 340 -0.10 13.32 -19.87
CA ALA A 340 0.62 13.09 -21.13
C ALA A 340 2.06 12.57 -20.90
N LEU A 341 2.39 12.08 -19.70
CA LEU A 341 3.72 11.52 -19.45
C LEU A 341 3.95 10.15 -20.10
N SER A 342 2.88 9.42 -20.45
CA SER A 342 2.99 8.16 -21.19
C SER A 342 3.72 8.28 -22.52
N ASP A 343 3.81 9.50 -23.05
CA ASP A 343 4.41 9.80 -24.35
C ASP A 343 5.94 9.92 -24.28
N TYR A 344 6.53 9.92 -23.08
CA TYR A 344 7.99 9.98 -22.90
C TYR A 344 8.64 8.62 -23.10
N GLU A 345 9.47 8.49 -24.14
CA GLU A 345 10.30 7.31 -24.36
C GLU A 345 11.45 7.24 -23.33
N THR A 346 11.20 6.54 -22.23
CA THR A 346 12.17 6.40 -21.12
C THR A 346 13.52 5.79 -21.51
N THR A 347 13.59 5.04 -22.61
CA THR A 347 14.82 4.41 -23.13
C THR A 347 15.81 5.39 -23.72
N SER A 348 15.38 6.63 -24.00
CA SER A 348 16.20 7.68 -24.63
C SER A 348 16.69 8.75 -23.66
N LEU A 349 16.22 8.71 -22.41
CA LEU A 349 16.52 9.71 -21.39
C LEU A 349 17.85 9.40 -20.69
N ASP A 350 18.61 10.44 -20.37
CA ASP A 350 19.76 10.29 -19.47
C ASP A 350 19.32 9.96 -18.02
N ASN A 351 20.29 9.57 -17.19
CA ASN A 351 20.05 9.14 -15.81
C ASN A 351 19.36 10.21 -14.94
N SER A 352 19.65 11.48 -15.16
CA SER A 352 19.06 12.57 -14.38
C SER A 352 17.62 12.85 -14.82
N LEU A 353 17.35 12.77 -16.13
CA LEU A 353 16.04 13.01 -16.72
C LEU A 353 15.03 11.93 -16.33
N ILE A 354 15.43 10.66 -16.33
CA ILE A 354 14.53 9.56 -15.99
C ILE A 354 14.05 9.62 -14.53
N LEU A 355 14.88 10.06 -13.58
CA LEU A 355 14.46 10.23 -12.19
C LEU A 355 13.39 11.31 -12.08
N MET A 356 13.55 12.42 -12.79
CA MET A 356 12.51 13.46 -12.84
C MET A 356 11.20 12.96 -13.42
N VAL A 357 11.26 12.21 -14.53
CA VAL A 357 10.06 11.58 -15.13
C VAL A 357 9.42 10.60 -14.15
N ALA A 358 10.22 9.85 -13.38
CA ALA A 358 9.72 8.92 -12.38
C ALA A 358 8.93 9.63 -11.27
N HIS A 359 9.43 10.75 -10.75
CA HIS A 359 8.72 11.52 -9.74
C HIS A 359 7.48 12.22 -10.31
N ALA A 360 7.55 12.76 -11.53
CA ALA A 360 6.40 13.36 -12.22
C ALA A 360 5.30 12.31 -12.51
N SER A 361 5.66 11.07 -12.82
CA SER A 361 4.71 9.97 -13.06
C SER A 361 3.88 9.63 -11.81
N ARG A 362 4.46 9.80 -10.60
CA ARG A 362 3.70 9.68 -9.34
C ARG A 362 2.60 10.73 -9.26
N VAL A 363 2.92 11.97 -9.66
CA VAL A 363 1.98 13.10 -9.69
C VAL A 363 0.84 12.85 -10.66
N GLU A 364 1.15 12.50 -11.91
CA GLU A 364 0.15 12.18 -12.93
C GLU A 364 -0.80 11.07 -12.48
N ARG A 365 -0.25 10.00 -11.88
CA ARG A 365 -1.06 8.90 -11.36
C ARG A 365 -1.98 9.36 -10.23
N GLY A 366 -1.48 10.13 -9.27
CA GLY A 366 -2.30 10.69 -8.18
C GLY A 366 -3.49 11.50 -8.71
N LEU A 367 -3.23 12.43 -9.64
CA LEU A 367 -4.28 13.23 -10.29
C LEU A 367 -5.28 12.36 -11.06
N SER A 368 -4.77 11.42 -11.86
CA SER A 368 -5.60 10.54 -12.68
C SER A 368 -6.52 9.65 -11.87
N LEU A 369 -6.06 9.13 -10.74
CA LEU A 369 -6.88 8.30 -9.85
C LEU A 369 -7.96 9.12 -9.16
N TYR A 370 -7.61 10.31 -8.67
CA TYR A 370 -8.58 11.20 -8.03
C TYR A 370 -9.72 11.59 -8.97
N GLU A 371 -9.41 11.99 -10.21
CA GLU A 371 -10.40 12.36 -11.21
C GLU A 371 -11.27 11.19 -11.73
N LYS A 372 -10.77 9.96 -11.61
CA LYS A 372 -11.58 8.76 -11.89
C LYS A 372 -12.55 8.45 -10.75
N TRP A 373 -12.23 8.89 -9.53
CA TRP A 373 -13.02 8.59 -8.34
C TRP A 373 -14.12 9.62 -8.08
N ILE A 374 -13.78 10.90 -8.18
CA ILE A 374 -14.73 12.04 -8.27
C ILE A 374 -15.34 12.08 -9.64
#